data_AF-A0AAN0JWE3-F1
#
_entry.id   AF-A0AAN0JWE3-F1
#
_cell.length_a   1.000
_cell.length_b   1.000
_cell.length_c   1.000
_cell.angle_alpha   90.00
_cell.angle_beta   90.00
_cell.angle_gamma   90.00
#
_symmetry.space_group_name_H-M   'P 1'
#
loop_
_entity.id
_entity.type
_entity.pdbx_description
1 polymer ?
#
loop_
_entity_poly.entity_id
_entity_poly.type
_entity_poly.pdbx_seq_one_letter_code
_entity_poly.pdbx_strand_id
1 'polypeptide(L)'
;MMASTNTFKKSVATYTKPDFMLLNQWLEPLVDWQSFGLLLPGITQWNIITIQQLNAKHQKLALFTKWLNTDPTATWRDVLNALTKREEINLLQTINDQLQVHQCTRGREVDESNKSSIQSSESEKEESKKKMTKAMQMEIDHLRSSLQSKAGIEETLIGVEKTLIEREKEIELLQEKISLMNIQQLKETSITLSMYYIILT
;
A
#
# COMPACT_ATOMS: atom_id res chain seq x y z
N MET A 1 -16.53 34.11 -20.74
CA MET A 1 -15.70 33.22 -19.91
C MET A 1 -16.62 32.57 -18.89
N MET A 2 -17.00 31.32 -19.11
CA MET A 2 -17.83 30.57 -18.16
C MET A 2 -16.88 29.97 -17.12
N ALA A 3 -16.94 30.44 -15.88
CA ALA A 3 -16.31 29.77 -14.75
C ALA A 3 -17.13 28.50 -14.48
N SER A 4 -16.70 27.37 -15.02
CA SER A 4 -17.27 26.07 -14.68
C SER A 4 -16.87 25.73 -13.25
N THR A 5 -17.68 26.17 -12.29
CA THR A 5 -17.65 25.65 -10.93
C THR A 5 -18.07 24.19 -11.01
N ASN A 6 -17.10 23.29 -11.10
CA ASN A 6 -17.30 21.85 -10.93
C ASN A 6 -17.75 21.62 -9.48
N THR A 7 -19.04 21.73 -9.26
CA THR A 7 -19.69 21.34 -8.01
C THR A 7 -19.56 19.83 -7.91
N PHE A 8 -18.53 19.37 -7.21
CA PHE A 8 -18.36 17.97 -6.84
C PHE A 8 -19.66 17.46 -6.24
N LYS A 9 -20.31 16.50 -6.92
CA LYS A 9 -21.43 15.78 -6.32
C LYS A 9 -20.88 15.07 -5.08
N LYS A 10 -21.21 15.62 -3.91
CA LYS A 10 -20.79 15.16 -2.59
C LYS A 10 -21.32 13.74 -2.37
N SER A 11 -20.57 12.74 -2.81
CA SER A 11 -20.91 11.32 -2.64
C SER A 11 -20.42 10.83 -1.28
N VAL A 12 -21.19 9.95 -0.64
CA VAL A 12 -20.91 9.45 0.72
C VAL A 12 -19.59 8.67 0.78
N ALA A 13 -19.16 8.03 -0.33
CA ALA A 13 -17.86 7.34 -0.38
C ALA A 13 -16.64 8.24 -0.35
N THR A 14 -16.77 9.57 -0.47
CA THR A 14 -15.62 10.46 -0.29
C THR A 14 -15.11 10.47 1.16
N TYR A 15 -15.95 10.07 2.12
CA TYR A 15 -15.60 10.04 3.55
C TYR A 15 -15.21 8.65 4.06
N THR A 16 -15.08 7.64 3.19
CA THR A 16 -14.63 6.32 3.60
C THR A 16 -13.12 6.21 3.57
N LYS A 17 -12.57 5.34 4.42
CA LYS A 17 -11.15 5.01 4.44
C LYS A 17 -10.77 4.29 3.14
N PRO A 18 -9.71 4.74 2.43
CA PRO A 18 -9.22 4.04 1.26
C PRO A 18 -8.71 2.64 1.61
N ASP A 19 -9.09 1.65 0.81
CA ASP A 19 -8.41 0.36 0.81
C ASP A 19 -7.02 0.52 0.17
N PHE A 20 -6.00 -0.10 0.78
CA PHE A 20 -4.63 0.04 0.33
C PHE A 20 -4.43 -0.46 -1.12
N MET A 21 -5.07 -1.57 -1.51
CA MET A 21 -4.93 -2.11 -2.86
C MET A 21 -5.57 -1.18 -3.89
N LEU A 22 -6.76 -0.64 -3.59
CA LEU A 22 -7.43 0.33 -4.46
C LEU A 22 -6.61 1.62 -4.60
N LEU A 23 -6.07 2.14 -3.50
CA LEU A 23 -5.24 3.34 -3.52
C LEU A 23 -4.00 3.15 -4.40
N ASN A 24 -3.31 2.01 -4.27
CA ASN A 24 -2.14 1.69 -5.08
C ASN A 24 -2.49 1.53 -6.56
N GLN A 25 -3.58 0.82 -6.87
CA GLN A 25 -4.01 0.60 -8.25
C GLN A 25 -4.45 1.90 -8.93
N TRP A 26 -5.25 2.72 -8.25
CA TRP A 26 -5.87 3.88 -8.88
C TRP A 26 -4.90 5.07 -8.98
N LEU A 27 -3.92 5.17 -8.08
CA LEU A 27 -2.86 6.18 -8.15
C LEU A 27 -1.59 5.68 -8.85
N GLU A 28 -1.63 4.51 -9.50
CA GLU A 28 -0.51 4.03 -10.32
C GLU A 28 -0.04 5.07 -11.37
N PRO A 29 -0.93 5.79 -12.09
CA PRO A 29 -0.52 6.78 -13.09
C PRO A 29 0.18 8.02 -12.51
N LEU A 30 0.10 8.24 -11.19
CA LEU A 30 0.60 9.44 -10.52
C LEU A 30 2.14 9.47 -10.51
N VAL A 31 2.78 10.18 -11.42
CA VAL A 31 4.26 10.15 -11.55
C VAL A 31 4.95 10.85 -10.37
N ASP A 32 4.55 12.09 -10.06
CA ASP A 32 5.14 12.88 -8.96
C ASP A 32 4.44 12.58 -7.63
N TRP A 33 4.83 11.46 -7.03
CA TRP A 33 4.27 11.02 -5.76
C TRP A 33 4.75 11.88 -4.58
N GLN A 34 5.89 12.56 -4.68
CA GLN A 34 6.48 13.35 -3.60
C GLN A 34 5.64 14.58 -3.28
N SER A 35 5.39 15.41 -4.29
CA SER A 35 4.58 16.63 -4.15
C SER A 35 3.15 16.28 -3.72
N PHE A 36 2.63 15.14 -4.20
CA PHE A 36 1.33 14.63 -3.77
C PHE A 36 1.33 14.21 -2.30
N GLY A 37 2.35 13.46 -1.89
CA GLY A 37 2.48 12.97 -0.52
C GLY A 37 2.48 14.08 0.51
N LEU A 38 3.13 15.21 0.22
CA LEU A 38 3.14 16.39 1.11
C LEU A 38 1.77 17.04 1.31
N LEU A 39 0.83 16.79 0.41
CA LEU A 39 -0.54 17.30 0.52
C LEU A 39 -1.45 16.37 1.31
N LEU A 40 -0.98 15.16 1.65
CA LEU A 40 -1.70 14.22 2.49
C LEU A 40 -1.57 14.60 3.97
N PRO A 41 -2.67 14.55 4.75
CA PRO A 41 -2.62 14.83 6.18
C PRO A 41 -1.62 13.92 6.92
N GLY A 42 -0.81 14.50 7.81
CA GLY A 42 0.14 13.76 8.64
C GLY A 42 1.43 13.32 7.94
N ILE A 43 1.56 13.50 6.62
CA ILE A 43 2.83 13.28 5.91
C ILE A 43 3.70 14.53 6.00
N THR A 44 4.93 14.35 6.47
CA THR A 44 5.93 15.42 6.61
C THR A 44 7.01 15.34 5.55
N GLN A 45 7.74 16.44 5.36
CA GLN A 45 8.93 16.48 4.49
C GLN A 45 9.95 15.39 4.85
N TRP A 46 10.15 15.13 6.14
CA TRP A 46 11.06 14.08 6.59
C TRP A 46 10.62 12.71 6.09
N ASN A 47 9.30 12.41 6.12
CA ASN A 47 8.80 11.15 5.58
C ASN A 47 9.09 11.00 4.09
N ILE A 48 8.95 12.07 3.31
CA ILE A 48 9.27 12.06 1.87
C ILE A 48 10.75 11.76 1.66
N ILE A 49 11.65 12.44 2.39
CA ILE A 49 13.10 12.21 2.29
C ILE A 49 13.46 10.76 2.63
N THR A 50 12.87 10.20 3.69
CA THR A 50 13.10 8.80 4.09
C THR A 50 12.60 7.84 3.01
N ILE A 51 11.39 8.04 2.48
CA ILE A 51 10.82 7.17 1.44
C ILE A 51 11.64 7.26 0.14
N GLN A 52 12.21 8.43 -0.17
CA GLN A 52 13.03 8.62 -1.37
C GLN A 52 14.31 7.78 -1.37
N GLN A 53 14.82 7.35 -0.21
CA GLN A 53 15.97 6.45 -0.12
C GLN A 53 15.63 5.01 -0.52
N LEU A 54 14.36 4.65 -0.62
CA LEU A 54 13.92 3.33 -1.03
C LEU A 54 14.04 3.16 -2.55
N ASN A 55 14.09 1.90 -3.00
CA ASN A 55 13.98 1.56 -4.41
C ASN A 55 12.72 2.18 -5.04
N ALA A 56 12.84 2.79 -6.22
CA ALA A 56 11.78 3.54 -6.90
C ALA A 56 10.43 2.79 -6.97
N LYS A 57 10.48 1.46 -7.22
CA LYS A 57 9.29 0.59 -7.27
C LYS A 57 8.50 0.48 -5.95
N HIS A 58 9.12 0.80 -4.82
CA HIS A 58 8.51 0.68 -3.49
C HIS A 58 8.10 2.03 -2.89
N GLN A 59 8.53 3.15 -3.49
CA GLN A 59 8.34 4.48 -2.91
C GLN A 59 6.86 4.86 -2.76
N LYS A 60 6.04 4.65 -3.80
CA LYS A 60 4.59 4.93 -3.72
C LYS A 60 3.88 4.06 -2.69
N LEU A 61 4.17 2.75 -2.68
CA LEU A 61 3.61 1.85 -1.67
C LEU A 61 3.98 2.29 -0.26
N ALA A 62 5.26 2.65 -0.04
CA ALA A 62 5.73 3.11 1.26
C ALA A 62 5.06 4.42 1.69
N LEU A 63 4.83 5.37 0.77
CA LEU A 63 4.05 6.57 1.05
C LEU A 63 2.64 6.22 1.53
N PHE A 64 1.93 5.36 0.80
CA PHE A 64 0.55 5.01 1.11
C PHE A 64 0.42 4.26 2.43
N THR A 65 1.31 3.29 2.69
CA THR A 65 1.39 2.59 3.97
C THR A 65 1.68 3.57 5.11
N LYS A 66 2.66 4.47 4.92
CA LYS A 66 3.03 5.46 5.93
C LYS A 66 1.86 6.38 6.24
N TRP A 67 1.15 6.85 5.22
CA TRP A 67 0.01 7.75 5.38
C TRP A 67 -1.14 7.08 6.14
N LEU A 68 -1.58 5.89 5.70
CA LEU A 68 -2.70 5.16 6.32
C LEU A 68 -2.43 4.73 7.77
N ASN A 69 -1.15 4.57 8.15
CA ASN A 69 -0.72 4.30 9.52
C ASN A 69 -0.60 5.55 10.38
N THR A 70 -0.29 6.70 9.77
CA THR A 70 -0.10 7.97 10.50
C THR A 70 -1.43 8.68 10.75
N ASP A 71 -2.37 8.58 9.81
CA ASP A 71 -3.70 9.16 9.93
C ASP A 71 -4.79 8.07 9.93
N PRO A 72 -5.29 7.68 11.12
CA PRO A 72 -6.40 6.72 11.23
C PRO A 72 -7.70 7.21 10.57
N THR A 73 -7.84 8.53 10.40
CA THR A 73 -9.01 9.19 9.81
C THR A 73 -8.85 9.46 8.31
N ALA A 74 -7.79 8.96 7.69
CA ALA A 74 -7.53 9.10 6.25
C ALA A 74 -8.75 8.72 5.39
N THR A 75 -9.13 9.61 4.48
CA THR A 75 -10.31 9.43 3.60
C THR A 75 -9.98 9.61 2.12
N TRP A 76 -10.84 9.08 1.24
CA TRP A 76 -10.75 9.36 -0.19
C TRP A 76 -10.85 10.86 -0.52
N ARG A 77 -11.52 11.66 0.31
CA ARG A 77 -11.58 13.11 0.18
C ARG A 77 -10.19 13.74 0.30
N ASP A 78 -9.31 13.22 1.15
CA ASP A 78 -7.95 13.75 1.29
C ASP A 78 -7.14 13.50 0.00
N VAL A 79 -7.31 12.33 -0.60
CA VAL A 79 -6.74 11.98 -1.91
C VAL A 79 -7.27 12.92 -3.00
N LEU A 80 -8.58 13.10 -3.10
CA LEU A 80 -9.21 13.98 -4.09
C LEU A 80 -8.78 15.44 -3.91
N ASN A 81 -8.66 15.92 -2.67
CA ASN A 81 -8.18 17.26 -2.36
C ASN A 81 -6.71 17.45 -2.78
N ALA A 82 -5.86 16.46 -2.49
CA ALA A 82 -4.45 16.50 -2.89
C ALA A 82 -4.31 16.50 -4.43
N LEU A 83 -5.09 15.67 -5.15
CA LEU A 83 -5.11 15.66 -6.62
C LEU A 83 -5.63 16.98 -7.20
N THR A 84 -6.65 17.57 -6.59
CA THR A 84 -7.20 18.88 -7.00
C THR A 84 -6.13 19.96 -6.91
N LYS A 85 -5.38 20.00 -5.79
CA LYS A 85 -4.29 20.96 -5.58
C LYS A 85 -3.12 20.77 -6.53
N ARG A 86 -2.91 19.55 -7.05
CA ARG A 86 -1.88 19.25 -8.07
C ARG A 86 -2.40 19.38 -9.50
N GLU A 87 -3.65 19.79 -9.69
CA GLU A 87 -4.27 19.92 -11.01
C GLU A 87 -4.28 18.60 -11.82
N GLU A 88 -4.31 17.46 -11.14
CA GLU A 88 -4.36 16.11 -11.74
C GLU A 88 -5.79 15.76 -12.19
N ILE A 89 -6.40 16.60 -13.05
CA ILE A 89 -7.85 16.60 -13.34
C ILE A 89 -8.35 15.26 -13.90
N ASN A 90 -7.61 14.64 -14.82
CA ASN A 90 -7.98 13.37 -15.44
C ASN A 90 -8.02 12.22 -14.42
N LEU A 91 -7.00 12.16 -13.55
CA LEU A 91 -6.88 11.12 -12.54
C LEU A 91 -7.95 11.27 -11.45
N LEU A 92 -8.18 12.53 -11.03
CA LEU A 92 -9.24 12.88 -10.10
C LEU A 92 -10.61 12.44 -10.62
N GLN A 93 -10.92 12.72 -11.90
CA GLN A 93 -12.21 12.37 -12.49
C GLN A 93 -12.38 10.85 -12.58
N THR A 94 -11.34 10.14 -13.00
CA THR A 94 -11.32 8.67 -13.06
C THR A 94 -11.62 8.04 -11.70
N ILE A 95 -10.95 8.50 -10.64
CA ILE A 95 -11.16 8.01 -9.28
C ILE A 95 -12.57 8.34 -8.78
N ASN A 96 -13.04 9.56 -9.04
CA ASN A 96 -14.37 9.98 -8.62
C ASN A 96 -15.49 9.16 -9.30
N ASP A 97 -15.32 8.79 -10.57
CA ASP A 97 -16.27 7.95 -11.29
C ASP A 97 -16.25 6.51 -10.75
N GLN A 98 -15.06 5.97 -10.47
CA GLN A 98 -14.92 4.65 -9.85
C GLN A 98 -15.56 4.59 -8.45
N LEU A 99 -15.38 5.63 -7.62
CA LEU A 99 -16.01 5.73 -6.30
C LEU A 99 -17.54 5.75 -6.39
N GLN A 100 -18.12 6.32 -7.45
CA GLN A 100 -19.57 6.30 -7.66
C GLN A 100 -20.06 4.92 -8.09
N VAL A 101 -19.36 4.24 -8.99
CA VAL A 101 -19.72 2.88 -9.44
C VAL A 101 -19.70 1.88 -8.29
N HIS A 102 -18.66 1.90 -7.45
CA HIS A 102 -18.55 0.99 -6.30
C HIS A 102 -19.67 1.14 -5.26
N GLN A 103 -20.36 2.28 -5.20
CA GLN A 103 -21.52 2.47 -4.31
C GLN A 103 -22.78 1.81 -4.85
N CYS A 104 -23.01 1.84 -6.17
CA CYS A 104 -24.22 1.28 -6.80
C CYS A 104 -24.28 -0.25 -6.75
N THR A 105 -23.14 -0.93 -6.66
CA THR A 105 -23.08 -2.41 -6.64
C THR A 105 -23.39 -3.00 -5.26
N ARG A 106 -23.28 -2.21 -4.17
CA ARG A 106 -23.51 -2.70 -2.80
C ARG A 106 -24.97 -2.59 -2.32
N GLY A 107 -25.84 -1.92 -3.08
CA GLY A 107 -27.21 -1.58 -2.67
C GLY A 107 -28.34 -2.45 -3.26
N ARG A 108 -28.05 -3.51 -4.01
CA ARG A 108 -29.07 -4.36 -4.68
C ARG A 108 -29.12 -5.78 -4.13
N GLU A 109 -29.50 -5.92 -2.86
CA GLU A 109 -29.96 -7.20 -2.32
C GLU A 109 -31.14 -6.98 -1.39
N VAL A 110 -32.34 -6.69 -1.93
CA VAL A 110 -33.59 -7.07 -1.27
C VAL A 110 -34.68 -7.34 -2.32
N ASP A 111 -35.36 -8.46 -2.07
CA ASP A 111 -36.78 -8.70 -2.30
C ASP A 111 -37.23 -9.31 -3.64
N GLU A 112 -37.48 -10.61 -3.63
CA GLU A 112 -38.60 -11.18 -4.39
C GLU A 112 -39.26 -12.25 -3.53
N SER A 113 -40.37 -11.86 -2.89
CA SER A 113 -41.21 -12.70 -2.06
C SER A 113 -42.25 -13.46 -2.90
N ASN A 114 -42.41 -14.76 -2.55
CA ASN A 114 -43.60 -15.61 -2.68
C ASN A 114 -44.05 -16.14 -4.07
N LYS A 115 -44.17 -17.47 -4.18
CA LYS A 115 -45.47 -18.20 -4.16
C LYS A 115 -45.35 -19.73 -4.23
N SER A 116 -46.13 -20.42 -3.38
CA SER A 116 -46.77 -21.76 -3.58
C SER A 116 -45.88 -23.01 -3.51
N SER A 117 -46.30 -24.21 -3.08
CA SER A 117 -47.42 -24.74 -2.30
C SER A 117 -47.12 -26.24 -2.12
N ILE A 118 -47.10 -26.72 -0.87
CA ILE A 118 -47.54 -28.03 -0.36
C ILE A 118 -47.08 -29.36 -1.04
N GLN A 119 -46.38 -30.15 -0.21
CA GLN A 119 -46.26 -31.62 -0.10
C GLN A 119 -45.67 -32.45 -1.26
N SER A 120 -44.42 -32.88 -1.04
CA SER A 120 -43.95 -34.22 -1.40
C SER A 120 -42.79 -34.64 -0.49
N SER A 121 -42.95 -35.82 0.14
CA SER A 121 -41.92 -36.80 0.49
C SER A 121 -40.79 -36.38 1.45
N GLU A 122 -40.95 -36.76 2.71
CA GLU A 122 -40.00 -36.58 3.82
C GLU A 122 -38.68 -37.38 3.67
N SER A 123 -38.52 -38.15 2.57
CA SER A 123 -37.29 -38.88 2.23
C SER A 123 -36.35 -38.15 1.25
N GLU A 124 -36.84 -37.18 0.45
CA GLU A 124 -36.02 -36.43 -0.53
C GLU A 124 -35.43 -35.12 0.05
N LYS A 125 -36.06 -34.60 1.10
CA LYS A 125 -35.61 -33.38 1.80
C LYS A 125 -34.31 -33.62 2.56
N GLU A 126 -34.11 -34.79 3.18
CA GLU A 126 -32.88 -35.07 3.92
C GLU A 126 -31.66 -35.38 3.04
N GLU A 127 -31.86 -35.99 1.87
CA GLU A 127 -30.74 -36.18 0.94
C GLU A 127 -30.30 -34.85 0.31
N SER A 128 -31.27 -33.99 -0.04
CA SER A 128 -31.00 -32.63 -0.55
C SER A 128 -30.32 -31.76 0.50
N LYS A 129 -30.76 -31.85 1.77
CA LYS A 129 -30.11 -31.17 2.89
C LYS A 129 -28.68 -31.66 3.05
N LYS A 130 -28.45 -32.98 3.09
CA LYS A 130 -27.11 -33.58 3.22
C LYS A 130 -26.19 -33.19 2.05
N LYS A 131 -26.70 -33.10 0.82
CA LYS A 131 -25.94 -32.63 -0.36
C LYS A 131 -25.54 -31.17 -0.22
N MET A 132 -26.46 -30.31 0.21
CA MET A 132 -26.18 -28.89 0.47
C MET A 132 -25.15 -28.72 1.60
N THR A 133 -25.28 -29.45 2.71
CA THR A 133 -24.30 -29.39 3.81
C THR A 133 -22.92 -29.84 3.35
N LYS A 134 -22.85 -30.87 2.50
CA LYS A 134 -21.58 -31.36 1.95
C LYS A 134 -20.94 -30.36 0.99
N ALA A 135 -21.73 -29.65 0.17
CA ALA A 135 -21.24 -28.59 -0.70
C ALA A 135 -20.70 -27.40 0.11
N MET A 136 -21.44 -26.96 1.14
CA MET A 136 -20.98 -25.91 2.04
C MET A 136 -19.72 -26.31 2.80
N GLN A 137 -19.62 -27.58 3.23
CA GLN A 137 -18.42 -28.08 3.91
C GLN A 137 -17.20 -28.08 2.98
N MET A 138 -17.36 -28.43 1.70
CA MET A 138 -16.29 -28.35 0.72
C MET A 138 -15.83 -26.90 0.47
N GLU A 139 -16.75 -25.93 0.44
CA GLU A 139 -16.38 -24.51 0.34
C GLU A 139 -15.62 -24.03 1.58
N ILE A 140 -16.07 -24.41 2.78
CA ILE A 140 -15.37 -24.09 4.03
C ILE A 140 -13.95 -24.68 4.03
N ASP A 141 -13.80 -25.93 3.59
CA ASP A 141 -12.49 -26.59 3.54
C ASP A 141 -11.58 -25.98 2.47
N HIS A 142 -12.15 -25.60 1.31
CA HIS A 142 -11.42 -24.89 0.26
C HIS A 142 -10.89 -23.53 0.75
N LEU A 143 -11.75 -22.75 1.42
CA LEU A 143 -11.36 -21.47 2.00
C LEU A 143 -10.30 -21.62 3.09
N ARG A 144 -10.42 -22.65 3.95
CA ARG A 144 -9.42 -22.94 4.99
C ARG A 144 -8.07 -23.30 4.38
N SER A 145 -8.05 -24.10 3.31
CA SER A 145 -6.81 -24.44 2.58
C SER A 145 -6.16 -23.21 1.94
N SER A 146 -6.96 -22.33 1.30
CA SER A 146 -6.49 -21.07 0.71
C SER A 146 -5.93 -20.10 1.76
N LEU A 147 -6.55 -20.02 2.94
CA LEU A 147 -6.08 -19.18 4.02
C LEU A 147 -4.75 -19.69 4.61
N GLN A 148 -4.60 -21.01 4.76
CA GLN A 148 -3.35 -21.62 5.24
C GLN A 148 -2.18 -21.39 4.28
N SER A 149 -2.39 -21.51 2.96
CA SER A 149 -1.33 -21.24 1.99
C SER A 149 -0.90 -19.78 2.02
N LYS A 150 -1.83 -18.84 2.25
CA LYS A 150 -1.52 -17.42 2.44
C LYS A 150 -0.68 -17.17 3.70
N ALA A 151 -1.05 -17.78 4.84
CA ALA A 151 -0.31 -17.61 6.09
C ALA A 151 1.14 -18.10 5.99
N GLY A 152 1.40 -19.20 5.28
CA GLY A 152 2.77 -19.70 5.04
C GLY A 152 3.64 -18.76 4.21
N ILE A 153 3.03 -18.01 3.28
CA ILE A 153 3.75 -17.00 2.48
C ILE A 153 4.11 -15.80 3.36
N GLU A 154 3.22 -15.36 4.26
CA GLU A 154 3.48 -14.25 5.18
C GLU A 154 4.61 -14.56 6.17
N GLU A 155 4.66 -15.76 6.75
CA GLU A 155 5.79 -16.16 7.62
C GLU A 155 7.13 -16.18 6.88
N THR A 156 7.13 -16.67 5.63
CA THR A 156 8.34 -16.67 4.80
C THR A 156 8.79 -15.24 4.48
N LEU A 157 7.84 -14.35 4.19
CA LEU A 157 8.11 -12.94 3.91
C LEU A 157 8.72 -12.23 5.11
N ILE A 158 8.16 -12.44 6.31
CA ILE A 158 8.70 -11.90 7.57
C ILE A 158 10.12 -12.43 7.82
N GLY A 159 10.38 -13.70 7.54
CA GLY A 159 11.72 -14.28 7.63
C GLY A 159 12.71 -13.60 6.69
N VAL A 160 12.32 -13.37 5.44
CA VAL A 160 13.14 -12.68 4.44
C VAL A 160 13.42 -11.24 4.88
N GLU A 161 12.41 -10.49 5.34
CA GLU A 161 12.58 -9.11 5.83
C GLU A 161 13.58 -9.02 7.00
N LYS A 162 13.50 -9.93 7.97
CA LYS A 162 14.49 -9.99 9.06
C LYS A 162 15.90 -10.21 8.55
N THR A 163 16.09 -11.13 7.61
CA THR A 163 17.41 -11.37 7.01
C THR A 163 17.93 -10.20 6.20
N LEU A 164 17.04 -9.45 5.53
CA LEU A 164 17.41 -8.27 4.76
C LEU A 164 17.91 -7.16 5.68
N ILE A 165 17.20 -6.90 6.79
CA ILE A 165 17.59 -5.90 7.80
C ILE A 165 18.95 -6.22 8.41
N GLU A 166 19.22 -7.50 8.72
CA GLU A 166 20.51 -7.89 9.27
C GLU A 166 21.65 -7.64 8.27
N ARG A 167 21.42 -7.94 6.99
CA ARG A 167 22.40 -7.69 5.93
C ARG A 167 22.62 -6.20 5.67
N GLU A 168 21.59 -5.37 5.80
CA GLU A 168 21.73 -3.91 5.71
C GLU A 168 22.65 -3.36 6.80
N LYS A 169 22.52 -3.85 8.04
CA LYS A 169 23.43 -3.46 9.14
C LYS A 169 24.88 -3.92 8.89
N GLU A 170 25.07 -5.12 8.37
CA GLU A 170 26.42 -5.61 8.00
C GLU A 170 27.06 -4.72 6.92
N ILE A 171 26.26 -4.26 5.93
CA ILE A 171 26.73 -3.36 4.88
C ILE A 171 27.15 -2.01 5.49
N GLU A 172 26.35 -1.41 6.37
CA GLU A 172 26.70 -0.14 7.04
C GLU A 172 28.01 -0.26 7.84
N LEU A 173 28.17 -1.34 8.59
CA LEU A 173 29.39 -1.60 9.36
C LEU A 173 30.62 -1.74 8.45
N LEU A 174 30.48 -2.45 7.32
CA LEU A 174 31.56 -2.60 6.35
C LEU A 174 31.93 -1.26 5.70
N GLN A 175 30.94 -0.42 5.39
CA GLN A 175 31.18 0.93 4.85
C GLN A 175 31.97 1.79 5.83
N GLU A 176 31.62 1.76 7.13
CA GLU A 176 32.36 2.48 8.17
C GLU A 176 33.81 1.99 8.28
N LYS A 177 34.00 0.67 8.27
CA LYS A 177 35.34 0.05 8.33
C LYS A 177 36.23 0.48 7.15
N ILE A 178 35.68 0.54 5.95
CA ILE A 178 36.40 1.01 4.75
C ILE A 178 36.78 2.49 4.90
N SER A 179 35.87 3.34 5.40
CA SER A 179 36.14 4.75 5.65
C SER A 179 37.32 4.95 6.61
N LEU A 180 37.32 4.21 7.73
CA LEU A 180 38.41 4.27 8.72
C LEU A 180 39.76 3.83 8.14
N MET A 181 39.76 2.75 7.36
CA MET A 181 40.96 2.25 6.70
C MET A 181 41.55 3.28 5.72
N ASN A 182 40.70 3.93 4.92
CA ASN A 182 41.15 4.98 3.98
C ASN A 182 41.74 6.18 4.71
N ILE A 183 41.12 6.63 5.81
CA ILE A 183 41.65 7.72 6.65
C ILE A 183 43.02 7.34 7.21
N GLN A 184 43.18 6.10 7.68
CA GLN A 184 44.46 5.63 8.22
C GLN A 184 45.56 5.61 7.16
N GLN A 185 45.26 5.09 5.96
CA GLN A 185 46.20 5.09 4.83
C GLN A 185 46.63 6.51 4.43
N LEU A 186 45.69 7.47 4.42
CA LEU A 186 46.01 8.88 4.14
C LEU A 186 46.93 9.50 5.22
N LYS A 187 46.75 9.14 6.49
CA LYS A 187 47.66 9.59 7.56
C LYS A 187 49.07 9.04 7.38
N GLU A 188 49.20 7.75 7.08
CA GLU A 188 50.50 7.09 6.89
C GLU A 188 51.28 7.69 5.71
N THR A 189 50.59 7.93 4.59
CA THR A 189 51.18 8.57 3.40
C THR A 189 51.60 10.02 3.68
N SER A 190 50.80 10.80 4.41
CA SER A 190 51.14 12.16 4.82
C SER A 190 52.39 12.21 5.72
N ILE A 191 52.49 11.30 6.69
CA ILE A 191 53.66 11.21 7.58
C ILE A 191 54.90 10.88 6.77
N THR A 192 54.80 9.90 5.87
CA THR A 192 55.91 9.47 5.02
C THR A 192 56.42 10.63 4.16
N LEU A 193 55.53 11.37 3.51
CA LEU A 193 55.88 12.57 2.72
C LEU A 193 56.55 13.66 3.58
N SER A 194 56.04 13.89 4.80
CA SER A 194 56.64 14.85 5.73
C SER A 194 58.08 14.47 6.11
N MET A 195 58.36 13.17 6.32
CA MET A 195 59.72 12.71 6.62
C MET A 195 60.65 12.94 5.42
N TYR A 196 60.21 12.60 4.21
CA TYR A 196 61.02 12.85 3.00
C TYR A 196 61.34 14.33 2.80
N TYR A 197 60.37 15.22 3.06
CA TYR A 197 60.59 16.66 2.95
C TYR A 197 61.64 17.16 3.95
N ILE A 198 61.56 16.74 5.22
CA ILE A 198 62.53 17.13 6.28
C ILE A 198 63.94 16.65 5.95
N ILE A 199 64.10 15.46 5.36
CA ILE A 199 65.42 14.92 4.99
C ILE A 199 66.05 15.70 3.82
N LEU A 200 65.22 16.32 2.95
CA LEU A 200 65.66 17.02 1.74
C LEU A 200 65.94 18.52 1.93
N THR A 201 65.67 19.08 3.11
CA THR A 201 65.93 20.49 3.49
C THR A 201 67.00 20.60 4.56
#